data_AF-A0A7I8CGE0-F1
#
_entry.id   AF-A0A7I8CGE0-F1
#
_cell.length_a   1.000
_cell.length_b   1.000
_cell.length_c   1.000
_cell.angle_alpha   90.00
_cell.angle_beta   90.00
_cell.angle_gamma   90.00
#
_symmetry.space_group_name_H-M   'P 1'
#
loop_
_entity.id
_entity.type
_entity.pdbx_description
1 polymer ?
#
loop_
_entity_poly.entity_id
_entity_poly.type
_entity_poly.pdbx_seq_one_letter_code
_entity_poly.pdbx_strand_id
1 'polypeptide(L)'
;MSSLLHREIDVPPYRIVINARPEYRPRSPSEIAGYVARATITRLDGSPVYEGCLAYQIYEGETFLDPQAAMRDGEQRAREDISTGFPH
;
A
#
# COMPACT_ATOMS: atom_id res chain seq x y z
N MET A 1 -12.26 0.74 -14.17
CA MET A 1 -11.05 0.11 -14.75
C MET A 1 -10.00 0.08 -13.65
N SER A 2 -9.53 -1.10 -13.25
CA SER A 2 -8.43 -1.19 -12.26
C SER A 2 -7.16 -0.68 -12.94
N SER A 3 -6.56 0.39 -12.40
CA SER A 3 -5.23 0.81 -12.82
C SER A 3 -4.23 -0.25 -12.35
N LEU A 4 -3.24 -0.60 -13.17
CA LEU A 4 -2.16 -1.52 -12.76
C LEU A 4 -1.45 -1.07 -11.47
N LEU A 5 -1.58 0.20 -11.10
CA LEU A 5 -0.95 0.85 -9.96
C LEU A 5 -1.89 1.11 -8.78
N HIS A 6 -3.14 0.65 -8.85
CA HIS A 6 -4.12 0.87 -7.78
C HIS A 6 -4.95 -0.39 -7.54
N ARG A 7 -5.14 -0.75 -6.27
CA ARG A 7 -5.96 -1.89 -5.88
C ARG A 7 -6.66 -1.60 -4.56
N GLU A 8 -7.95 -1.91 -4.51
CA GLU A 8 -8.72 -1.95 -3.26
C GLU A 8 -9.06 -3.39 -2.93
N ILE A 9 -8.91 -3.77 -1.66
CA ILE A 9 -9.17 -5.11 -1.15
C ILE A 9 -9.95 -4.99 0.15
N ASP A 10 -11.15 -5.57 0.18
CA ASP A 10 -11.94 -5.67 1.40
C ASP A 10 -11.49 -6.90 2.20
N VAL A 11 -11.07 -6.67 3.44
CA VAL A 11 -10.67 -7.69 4.41
C VAL A 11 -11.41 -7.36 5.72
N PRO A 12 -12.68 -7.76 5.87
CA PRO A 12 -13.52 -7.34 6.98
C PRO A 12 -12.84 -7.52 8.35
N PRO A 13 -12.87 -6.50 9.24
CA PRO A 13 -13.64 -5.25 9.15
C PRO A 13 -12.95 -4.10 8.38
N TYR A 14 -11.85 -4.36 7.69
CA TYR A 14 -11.00 -3.36 7.07
C TYR A 14 -11.14 -3.31 5.54
N ARG A 15 -10.72 -2.17 4.97
CA ARG A 15 -10.37 -2.02 3.56
C ARG A 15 -8.89 -1.67 3.46
N ILE A 16 -8.21 -2.34 2.55
CA ILE A 16 -6.82 -2.05 2.17
C ILE A 16 -6.85 -1.36 0.81
N VAL A 17 -6.25 -0.17 0.72
CA VAL A 17 -6.00 0.54 -0.52
C VAL A 17 -4.50 0.53 -0.78
N ILE A 18 -4.08 -0.01 -1.92
CA ILE A 18 -2.69 -0.12 -2.32
C ILE A 18 -2.48 0.77 -3.54
N ASN A 19 -1.49 1.65 -3.46
CA ASN A 19 -1.07 2.51 -4.57
C ASN A 19 0.41 2.27 -4.86
N ALA A 20 0.71 1.76 -6.05
CA ALA A 20 2.06 1.73 -6.56
C ALA A 20 2.39 3.04 -7.28
N ARG A 21 3.66 3.44 -7.20
CA ARG A 21 4.20 4.58 -7.97
C ARG A 21 5.57 4.23 -8.54
N PRO A 22 5.93 4.76 -9.72
CA PRO A 22 7.27 4.63 -10.24
C PRO A 22 8.26 5.42 -9.36
N GLU A 23 9.42 4.82 -9.12
CA GLU A 23 10.61 5.53 -8.70
C GLU A 23 11.47 5.83 -9.93
N TYR A 24 12.03 7.04 -9.97
CA TYR A 24 12.85 7.49 -11.08
C TYR A 24 14.32 7.51 -10.70
N ARG A 25 15.20 7.25 -11.68
CA ARG A 25 16.65 7.28 -11.44
C ARG A 25 17.09 8.69 -11.03
N PRO A 26 17.95 8.82 -10.00
CA PRO A 26 18.58 10.09 -9.70
C PRO A 26 19.31 10.60 -10.94
N ARG A 27 19.02 11.85 -11.34
CA ARG A 27 19.57 12.53 -12.53
C ARG A 27 18.99 12.13 -13.89
N SER A 28 18.05 11.18 -13.94
CA SER A 28 17.28 10.83 -15.15
C SER A 28 15.78 10.72 -14.83
N PRO A 29 15.05 11.85 -14.68
CA PRO A 29 13.67 11.87 -14.21
C PRO A 29 12.65 11.22 -15.18
N SER A 30 13.07 10.86 -16.39
CA SER A 30 12.26 10.10 -17.36
C SER A 30 12.49 8.60 -17.29
N GLU A 31 13.53 8.14 -16.59
CA GLU A 31 13.88 6.72 -16.50
C GLU A 31 13.35 6.12 -15.20
N ILE A 32 12.40 5.20 -15.34
CA ILE A 32 11.87 4.42 -14.22
C ILE A 32 12.96 3.48 -13.72
N ALA A 33 13.37 3.66 -12.46
CA ALA A 33 14.28 2.77 -11.75
C ALA A 33 13.55 1.52 -11.22
N GLY A 34 12.26 1.67 -10.92
CA GLY A 34 11.38 0.60 -10.46
C GLY A 34 10.07 1.17 -9.94
N TYR A 35 9.38 0.41 -9.09
CA TYR A 35 8.09 0.73 -8.51
C TYR A 35 8.10 0.40 -7.04
N VAL A 36 7.51 1.28 -6.24
CA VAL A 36 7.24 1.09 -4.81
C VAL A 36 5.75 1.16 -4.57
N ALA A 37 5.26 0.49 -3.53
CA ALA A 37 3.86 0.52 -3.15
C ALA A 37 3.65 1.01 -1.72
N ARG A 38 2.61 1.83 -1.57
CA ARG A 38 2.09 2.28 -0.29
C ARG A 38 0.73 1.65 -0.04
N ALA A 39 0.50 1.18 1.18
CA ALA A 39 -0.81 0.68 1.59
C ALA A 39 -1.47 1.64 2.61
N THR A 40 -2.78 1.71 2.57
CA THR A 40 -3.61 2.45 3.53
C THR A 40 -4.74 1.57 3.99
N ILE A 41 -4.98 1.55 5.29
CA ILE A 41 -5.96 0.69 5.92
C ILE A 41 -6.99 1.56 6.60
N THR A 42 -8.25 1.33 6.26
CA THR A 42 -9.41 2.02 6.85
C THR A 42 -10.41 0.99 7.35
N ARG A 43 -11.30 1.35 8.27
CA ARG A 43 -12.45 0.48 8.59
C ARG A 43 -13.58 0.69 7.60
N LEU A 44 -14.29 -0.40 7.28
CA LEU A 44 -15.43 -0.40 6.37
C LEU A 44 -16.64 0.35 6.95
N ASP A 45 -16.75 0.41 8.27
CA ASP A 45 -17.84 1.10 9.00
C ASP A 45 -17.58 2.60 9.21
N GLY A 46 -16.43 3.11 8.76
CA GLY A 46 -16.04 4.52 8.95
C GLY A 46 -15.60 4.87 10.37
N SER A 47 -15.53 3.90 11.29
CA SER A 47 -14.99 4.12 12.63
C SER A 47 -13.46 4.28 12.59
N PRO A 48 -12.85 4.89 13.62
CA PRO A 48 -11.40 4.95 13.73
C PRO A 48 -10.73 3.58 13.63
N VAL A 49 -9.64 3.52 12.86
CA VAL A 49 -8.85 2.31 12.65
C VAL A 49 -7.82 2.10 13.77
N TYR A 50 -7.22 3.18 14.29
CA TYR A 50 -6.20 3.14 15.35
C TYR A 50 -6.10 4.48 16.06
N GLU A 51 -6.06 4.52 17.40
CA GLU A 51 -5.87 5.74 18.23
C GLU A 51 -6.71 6.97 17.82
N GLY A 52 -7.93 6.76 17.33
CA GLY A 52 -8.80 7.84 16.84
C GLY A 52 -8.52 8.30 15.40
N CYS A 53 -7.45 7.80 14.77
CA CYS A 53 -7.18 7.99 13.34
C CYS A 53 -8.13 7.17 12.47
N LEU A 54 -8.60 7.75 11.37
CA LEU A 54 -9.48 7.09 10.40
C LEU A 54 -8.72 6.20 9.40
N ALA A 55 -7.42 6.40 9.28
CA ALA A 55 -6.56 5.66 8.36
C ALA A 55 -5.22 5.32 9.02
N TYR A 56 -4.72 4.12 8.74
CA TYR A 56 -3.38 3.68 9.07
C TYR A 56 -2.57 3.56 7.78
N GLN A 57 -1.41 4.20 7.72
CA GLN A 57 -0.59 4.26 6.51
C GLN A 57 0.66 3.42 6.68
N ILE A 58 0.85 2.49 5.75
CA ILE A 58 2.04 1.65 5.67
C ILE A 58 2.93 2.24 4.58
N TYR A 59 4.13 2.68 4.97
CA TYR A 59 5.08 3.34 4.08
C TYR A 59 5.61 2.42 2.98
N GLU A 60 6.44 2.97 2.11
CA GLU A 60 7.03 2.23 1.00
C GLU A 60 7.99 1.15 1.48
N GLY A 61 7.91 -0.02 0.86
CA GLY A 61 8.80 -1.15 1.08
C GLY A 61 9.93 -1.17 0.04
N GLU A 62 10.26 -2.35 -0.45
CA GLU A 62 11.27 -2.52 -1.48
C GLU A 62 10.84 -1.95 -2.85
N THR A 63 11.84 -1.60 -3.66
CA THR A 63 11.65 -1.19 -5.05
C THR A 63 11.71 -2.40 -5.97
N PHE A 64 10.67 -2.59 -6.79
CA PHE A 64 10.55 -3.70 -7.73
C PHE A 64 10.57 -3.23 -9.18
N LEU A 65 11.13 -4.01 -10.10
CA LEU A 65 11.06 -3.70 -11.54
C LEU A 65 9.65 -3.91 -12.12
N ASP A 66 8.86 -4.80 -11.51
CA ASP A 66 7.48 -5.10 -11.89
C ASP A 66 6.50 -4.39 -10.93
N PRO A 67 5.57 -3.56 -11.44
CA PRO A 67 4.56 -2.92 -10.60
C PRO A 67 3.67 -3.95 -9.89
N GLN A 68 3.41 -5.12 -10.47
CA GLN A 68 2.60 -6.14 -9.78
C GLN A 68 3.35 -6.78 -8.60
N ALA A 69 4.68 -6.88 -8.66
CA ALA A 69 5.50 -7.28 -7.52
C ALA A 69 5.43 -6.26 -6.39
N ALA A 70 5.55 -4.96 -6.70
CA ALA A 70 5.36 -3.89 -5.71
C ALA A 70 3.95 -3.94 -5.08
N MET A 71 2.91 -4.17 -5.88
CA MET A 71 1.54 -4.30 -5.36
C MET A 71 1.37 -5.50 -4.43
N ARG A 72 2.01 -6.65 -4.75
CA ARG A 72 1.99 -7.84 -3.87
C ARG A 72 2.72 -7.59 -2.55
N ASP A 73 3.86 -6.89 -2.59
CA ASP A 73 4.59 -6.47 -1.39
C ASP A 73 3.72 -5.56 -0.50
N GLY A 74 3.10 -4.52 -1.07
CA GLY A 74 2.22 -3.63 -0.33
C GLY A 74 0.99 -4.33 0.28
N GLU A 75 0.43 -5.31 -0.45
CA GLU A 75 -0.65 -6.16 0.08
C GLU A 75 -0.18 -7.03 1.23
N GLN A 76 0.97 -7.69 1.07
CA GLN A 76 1.52 -8.60 2.06
C GLN A 76 1.79 -7.87 3.37
N ARG A 77 2.49 -6.72 3.30
CA ARG A 77 2.74 -5.88 4.47
C ARG A 77 1.44 -5.47 5.13
N ALA A 78 0.45 -4.98 4.37
CA ALA A 78 -0.86 -4.64 4.92
C ALA A 78 -1.57 -5.78 5.65
N ARG A 79 -1.46 -7.01 5.15
CA ARG A 79 -2.05 -8.18 5.80
C ARG A 79 -1.30 -8.57 7.08
N GLU A 80 0.01 -8.48 7.08
CA GLU A 80 0.85 -8.75 8.26
C GLU A 80 0.50 -7.78 9.40
N ASP A 81 0.37 -6.52 9.05
CA ASP A 81 0.01 -5.42 9.91
C ASP A 81 -1.41 -5.59 10.52
N ILE A 82 -2.39 -6.02 9.70
CA ILE A 82 -3.72 -6.45 10.20
C ILE A 82 -3.60 -7.62 11.18
N SER A 83 -2.79 -8.62 10.83
CA SER A 83 -2.66 -9.84 11.63
C SER A 83 -1.97 -9.62 12.97
N THR A 84 -1.11 -8.61 13.07
CA THR A 84 -0.39 -8.23 14.29
C THR A 84 -1.14 -7.21 15.14
N GLY A 85 -2.24 -6.64 14.62
CA GLY A 85 -3.11 -5.74 15.35
C GLY A 85 -2.61 -4.28 15.45
N PHE A 86 -1.62 -3.91 14.61
CA PHE A 86 -0.98 -2.59 14.48
C PHE A 86 -0.52 -1.93 15.78
N PRO A 87 0.78 -1.92 16.08
CA PRO A 87 1.68 -0.95 15.44
C PRO A 87 3.10 -1.45 15.11
N HIS A 88 3.60 -1.05 13.93
CA HIS A 88 4.98 -0.67 13.58
C HIS A 88 4.96 0.21 12.31
#